data_AF-A0A367GN78-F1
#
_entry.id   AF-A0A367GN78-F1
#
_cell.length_a   1.000
_cell.length_b   1.000
_cell.length_c   1.000
_cell.angle_alpha   90.00
_cell.angle_beta   90.00
_cell.angle_gamma   90.00
#
_symmetry.space_group_name_H-M   'P 1'
#
loop_
_entity.id
_entity.type
_entity.pdbx_description
1 polymer ?
#
loop_
_entity_poly.entity_id
_entity_poly.type
_entity_poly.pdbx_seq_one_letter_code
_entity_poly.pdbx_strand_id
1 'polypeptide(L)'
;MEIAEVERLIKISKEHPLLPETYIPWDAQREHTEIYLPEILNSVQGLPVYESLTPQQKLDLGRHEAVQVMYSYGWGEGLFCVFMSRYMLSLQPADTEYRFLLRELIEEYRHQEMFAQAVQQLDGQPLPPSALHNIIGKFTTKYLPADYLFMGSLAIEMVTDTYGNYSRRDKQVYTVLRKVFELHNIEEGRHIVFTKGLLERFTAEAGYLKRTAYSFVVLFNIYFLRTMYVKEEIFDRIGILNSDAVYKQAFINYKQKFAKNCLQNIVEFVQSWGGYNTLTRWAWRWLLDAKV
;
A
#
# COMPACT_ATOMS: atom_id res chain seq x y z
N MET A 1 12.10 17.72 -10.95
CA MET A 1 12.44 16.62 -11.88
C MET A 1 12.52 17.14 -13.30
N GLU A 2 13.63 16.85 -13.98
CA GLU A 2 13.87 17.29 -15.36
C GLU A 2 13.05 16.48 -16.37
N ILE A 3 12.63 17.09 -17.49
CA ILE A 3 11.85 16.39 -18.53
C ILE A 3 12.58 15.14 -19.04
N ALA A 4 13.90 15.22 -19.21
CA ALA A 4 14.73 14.10 -19.66
C ALA A 4 14.68 12.89 -18.72
N GLU A 5 14.50 13.12 -17.41
CA GLU A 5 14.35 12.05 -16.44
C GLU A 5 13.01 11.33 -16.59
N VAL A 6 11.92 12.08 -16.75
CA VAL A 6 10.59 11.50 -16.99
C VAL A 6 10.56 10.69 -18.28
N GLU A 7 11.17 11.20 -19.35
CA GLU A 7 11.30 10.47 -20.63
C GLU A 7 12.06 9.14 -20.46
N ARG A 8 13.10 9.13 -19.61
CA ARG A 8 13.82 7.91 -19.29
C ARG A 8 12.93 6.91 -18.57
N LEU A 9 12.10 7.35 -17.61
CA LEU A 9 11.17 6.45 -16.91
C LEU A 9 10.12 5.87 -17.88
N ILE A 10 9.56 6.71 -18.76
CA ILE A 10 8.63 6.27 -19.83
C ILE A 10 9.30 5.22 -20.72
N LYS A 11 10.55 5.46 -21.13
CA LYS A 11 11.31 4.54 -21.98
C LYS A 11 11.49 3.18 -21.31
N ILE A 12 11.89 3.15 -20.03
CA ILE A 12 12.06 1.92 -19.25
C ILE A 12 10.75 1.11 -19.21
N SER A 13 9.64 1.77 -18.87
CA SER A 13 8.30 1.16 -18.84
C SER A 13 7.90 0.55 -20.19
N LYS A 14 8.29 1.17 -21.31
CA LYS A 14 7.97 0.68 -22.66
C LYS A 14 8.87 -0.46 -23.14
N GLU A 15 10.16 -0.38 -22.86
CA GLU A 15 11.17 -1.33 -23.35
C GLU A 15 11.28 -2.58 -22.49
N HIS A 16 10.89 -2.48 -21.21
CA HIS A 16 10.96 -3.57 -20.23
C HIS A 16 9.62 -3.75 -19.48
N PRO A 17 8.51 -4.00 -20.20
CA PRO A 17 7.23 -4.23 -19.52
C PRO A 17 7.29 -5.53 -18.72
N LEU A 18 6.85 -5.49 -17.48
CA LEU A 18 6.62 -6.70 -16.68
C LEU A 18 5.16 -7.13 -16.88
N LEU A 19 4.97 -8.33 -17.42
CA LEU A 19 3.65 -8.90 -17.64
C LEU A 19 3.41 -9.96 -16.56
N PRO A 20 2.38 -9.80 -15.70
CA PRO A 20 2.09 -10.74 -14.61
C PRO A 20 1.99 -12.20 -15.07
N GLU A 21 1.45 -12.44 -16.27
CA GLU A 21 1.20 -13.77 -16.83
C GLU A 21 2.48 -14.53 -17.14
N THR A 22 3.58 -13.83 -17.41
CA THR A 22 4.88 -14.45 -17.78
C THR A 22 5.95 -14.28 -16.71
N TYR A 23 5.85 -13.23 -15.89
CA TYR A 23 6.82 -12.96 -14.83
C TYR A 23 6.58 -13.82 -13.58
N ILE A 24 5.30 -14.10 -13.26
CA ILE A 24 4.92 -14.82 -12.05
C ILE A 24 4.71 -16.30 -12.40
N PRO A 25 5.34 -17.23 -11.68
CA PRO A 25 5.21 -18.66 -11.95
C PRO A 25 3.90 -19.20 -11.34
N TRP A 26 2.75 -18.82 -11.92
CA TRP A 26 1.42 -19.14 -11.37
C TRP A 26 1.18 -20.64 -11.12
N ASP A 27 1.82 -21.51 -11.91
CA ASP A 27 1.72 -22.97 -11.76
C ASP A 27 2.54 -23.54 -10.58
N ALA A 28 3.42 -22.73 -9.98
CA ALA A 28 4.26 -23.17 -8.88
C ALA A 28 3.40 -23.52 -7.65
N GLN A 29 3.55 -24.75 -7.17
CA GLN A 29 2.88 -25.20 -5.95
C GLN A 29 3.63 -24.70 -4.72
N ARG A 30 2.90 -24.37 -3.66
CA ARG A 30 3.50 -24.00 -2.38
C ARG A 30 4.16 -25.23 -1.74
N GLU A 31 5.41 -25.10 -1.33
CA GLU A 31 6.08 -26.12 -0.52
C GLU A 31 5.50 -26.15 0.90
N HIS A 32 5.48 -27.30 1.56
CA HIS A 32 4.90 -27.42 2.91
C HIS A 32 5.52 -26.45 3.94
N THR A 33 6.80 -26.13 3.77
CA THR A 33 7.57 -25.22 4.63
C THR A 33 7.37 -23.73 4.32
N GLU A 34 6.78 -23.39 3.18
CA GLU A 34 6.58 -21.99 2.80
C GLU A 34 5.39 -21.37 3.58
N ILE A 35 5.49 -20.07 3.84
CA ILE A 35 4.47 -19.24 4.50
C ILE A 35 3.86 -18.25 3.50
N TYR A 36 2.70 -17.68 3.81
CA TYR A 36 2.07 -16.67 2.94
C TYR A 36 2.43 -15.23 3.29
N LEU A 37 2.75 -14.97 4.56
CA LEU A 37 3.08 -13.64 5.07
C LEU A 37 4.28 -13.75 6.03
N PRO A 38 5.32 -12.93 5.87
CA PRO A 38 6.42 -12.86 6.82
C PRO A 38 5.94 -12.63 8.25
N GLU A 39 6.53 -13.33 9.21
CA GLU A 39 6.18 -13.23 10.64
C GLU A 39 6.27 -11.80 11.19
N ILE A 40 7.20 -10.99 10.66
CA ILE A 40 7.35 -9.59 11.05
C ILE A 40 6.12 -8.73 10.71
N LEU A 41 5.31 -9.14 9.74
CA LEU A 41 4.07 -8.49 9.30
C LEU A 41 2.81 -9.10 9.91
N ASN A 42 2.90 -10.32 10.47
CA ASN A 42 1.77 -11.01 11.07
C ASN A 42 1.24 -10.28 12.32
N SER A 43 -0.08 -10.11 12.40
CA SER A 43 -0.72 -9.27 13.43
C SER A 43 -0.61 -9.79 14.86
N VAL A 44 -0.47 -11.11 15.08
CA VAL A 44 -0.38 -11.69 16.44
C VAL A 44 0.99 -12.24 16.79
N GLN A 45 1.92 -12.34 15.82
CA GLN A 45 3.27 -12.76 16.13
C GLN A 45 3.91 -11.82 17.18
N GLY A 46 4.56 -12.43 18.18
CA GLY A 46 5.08 -11.75 19.37
C GLY A 46 4.10 -11.69 20.55
N LEU A 47 2.86 -12.14 20.38
CA LEU A 47 1.86 -12.26 21.46
C LEU A 47 1.76 -13.72 21.94
N PRO A 48 1.36 -13.96 23.22
CA PRO A 48 1.16 -15.32 23.73
C PRO A 48 0.18 -16.16 22.92
N VAL A 49 -0.84 -15.54 22.32
CA VAL A 49 -1.81 -16.24 21.46
C VAL A 49 -1.15 -16.89 20.24
N TYR A 50 -0.09 -16.29 19.66
CA TYR A 50 0.62 -16.86 18.52
C TYR A 50 1.25 -18.21 18.86
N GLU A 51 1.82 -18.36 20.05
CA GLU A 51 2.42 -19.63 20.50
C GLU A 51 1.38 -20.73 20.73
N SER A 52 0.12 -20.35 21.00
CA SER A 52 -0.99 -21.30 21.13
C SER A 52 -1.60 -21.74 19.80
N LEU A 53 -1.29 -21.05 18.70
CA LEU A 53 -1.80 -21.41 17.37
C LEU A 53 -1.13 -22.67 16.84
N THR A 54 -1.93 -23.56 16.26
CA THR A 54 -1.40 -24.69 15.48
C THR A 54 -0.63 -24.18 14.25
N PRO A 55 0.29 -24.99 13.67
CA PRO A 55 0.99 -24.62 12.45
C PRO A 55 0.03 -24.25 11.30
N GLN A 56 -1.09 -24.97 11.17
CA GLN A 56 -2.11 -24.68 10.16
C GLN A 56 -2.80 -23.33 10.41
N GLN A 57 -3.15 -23.00 11.66
CA GLN A 57 -3.73 -21.69 11.99
C GLN A 57 -2.78 -20.53 11.73
N LYS A 58 -1.48 -20.69 12.01
CA LYS A 58 -0.46 -19.68 11.65
C LYS A 58 -0.39 -19.46 10.14
N LEU A 59 -0.41 -20.56 9.37
CA LEU A 59 -0.41 -20.52 7.91
C LEU A 59 -1.66 -19.83 7.36
N ASP A 60 -2.86 -20.21 7.84
CA ASP A 60 -4.13 -19.62 7.41
C ASP A 60 -4.28 -18.15 7.82
N LEU A 61 -3.79 -17.77 9.00
CA LEU A 61 -3.73 -16.36 9.41
C LEU A 61 -2.89 -15.55 8.43
N GLY A 62 -1.68 -16.03 8.10
CA GLY A 62 -0.81 -15.39 7.12
C GLY A 62 -1.47 -15.31 5.73
N ARG A 63 -2.20 -16.36 5.30
CA ARG A 63 -2.93 -16.38 4.03
C ARG A 63 -4.01 -15.31 4.00
N HIS A 64 -4.87 -15.25 5.03
CA HIS A 64 -5.97 -14.28 5.09
C HIS A 64 -5.48 -12.84 5.19
N GLU A 65 -4.42 -12.57 5.97
CA GLU A 65 -3.84 -11.24 6.06
C GLU A 65 -3.15 -10.81 4.75
N ALA A 66 -2.42 -11.72 4.08
CA ALA A 66 -1.83 -11.44 2.77
C ALA A 66 -2.91 -11.13 1.71
N VAL A 67 -4.00 -11.91 1.68
CA VAL A 67 -5.17 -11.66 0.83
C VAL A 67 -5.76 -10.29 1.12
N GLN A 68 -5.95 -9.94 2.39
CA GLN A 68 -6.54 -8.67 2.78
C GLN A 68 -5.66 -7.48 2.41
N VAL A 69 -4.33 -7.62 2.51
CA VAL A 69 -3.35 -6.62 2.06
C VAL A 69 -3.44 -6.40 0.55
N MET A 70 -3.31 -7.46 -0.27
CA MET A 70 -3.37 -7.36 -1.73
C MET A 70 -4.71 -6.78 -2.21
N TYR A 71 -5.82 -7.20 -1.59
CA TYR A 71 -7.13 -6.64 -1.90
C TYR A 71 -7.23 -5.15 -1.58
N SER A 72 -6.68 -4.73 -0.44
CA SER A 72 -6.68 -3.31 -0.03
C SER A 72 -5.84 -2.46 -0.98
N TYR A 73 -4.72 -2.99 -1.48
CA TYR A 73 -3.90 -2.35 -2.52
C TYR A 73 -4.62 -2.22 -3.83
N GLY A 74 -5.14 -3.32 -4.40
CA GLY A 74 -5.89 -3.25 -5.66
C GLY A 74 -7.10 -2.32 -5.58
N TRP A 75 -7.77 -2.23 -4.42
CA TRP A 75 -8.84 -1.24 -4.22
C TRP A 75 -8.33 0.21 -4.22
N GLY A 76 -7.17 0.46 -3.59
CA GLY A 76 -6.49 1.76 -3.60
C GLY A 76 -6.04 2.18 -5.00
N GLU A 77 -5.44 1.26 -5.76
CA GLU A 77 -5.05 1.47 -7.16
C GLU A 77 -6.28 1.77 -8.04
N GLY A 78 -7.40 1.07 -7.81
CA GLY A 78 -8.65 1.37 -8.49
C GLY A 78 -9.16 2.79 -8.24
N LEU A 79 -9.07 3.27 -6.99
CA LEU A 79 -9.38 4.68 -6.65
C LEU A 79 -8.40 5.64 -7.31
N PHE A 80 -7.11 5.31 -7.30
CA PHE A 80 -6.08 6.10 -7.95
C PHE A 80 -6.35 6.22 -9.46
N CYS A 81 -6.68 5.14 -10.16
CA CYS A 81 -7.05 5.15 -11.57
C CYS A 81 -8.22 6.09 -11.89
N VAL A 82 -9.25 6.14 -11.04
CA VAL A 82 -10.39 7.07 -11.18
C VAL A 82 -9.93 8.52 -11.08
N PHE A 83 -9.09 8.82 -10.09
CA PHE A 83 -8.49 10.15 -9.93
C PHE A 83 -7.62 10.52 -11.14
N MET A 84 -6.68 9.65 -11.49
CA MET A 84 -5.69 9.86 -12.54
C MET A 84 -6.34 10.11 -13.90
N SER A 85 -7.35 9.31 -14.23
CA SER A 85 -8.12 9.48 -15.47
C SER A 85 -8.75 10.88 -15.55
N ARG A 86 -9.24 11.43 -14.43
CA ARG A 86 -9.81 12.79 -14.39
C ARG A 86 -8.73 13.85 -14.46
N TYR A 87 -7.62 13.67 -13.74
CA TYR A 87 -6.51 14.62 -13.74
C TYR A 87 -5.90 14.78 -15.14
N MET A 88 -5.72 13.66 -15.85
CA MET A 88 -5.19 13.65 -17.20
C MET A 88 -6.04 14.42 -18.22
N LEU A 89 -7.35 14.58 -17.99
CA LEU A 89 -8.20 15.42 -18.86
C LEU A 89 -7.82 16.91 -18.82
N SER A 90 -7.06 17.33 -17.81
CA SER A 90 -6.56 18.71 -17.70
C SER A 90 -5.19 18.93 -18.35
N LEU A 91 -4.56 17.87 -18.86
CA LEU A 91 -3.21 17.89 -19.44
C LEU A 91 -3.28 17.76 -20.97
N GLN A 92 -2.25 18.25 -21.67
CA GLN A 92 -2.14 18.03 -23.12
C GLN A 92 -1.50 16.67 -23.40
N PRO A 93 -1.93 15.91 -24.43
CA PRO A 93 -1.33 14.62 -24.76
C PRO A 93 0.16 14.65 -25.08
N ALA A 94 0.68 15.81 -25.49
CA ALA A 94 2.11 16.02 -25.75
C ALA A 94 2.94 16.16 -24.47
N ASP A 95 2.31 16.51 -23.34
CA ASP A 95 2.99 16.75 -22.07
C ASP A 95 3.65 15.46 -21.57
N THR A 96 4.90 15.57 -21.13
CA THR A 96 5.65 14.41 -20.61
C THR A 96 4.99 13.83 -19.36
N GLU A 97 4.34 14.68 -18.55
CA GLU A 97 3.50 14.26 -17.43
C GLU A 97 2.35 13.38 -17.91
N TYR A 98 1.50 13.85 -18.83
CA TYR A 98 0.41 13.03 -19.39
C TYR A 98 0.89 11.67 -19.89
N ARG A 99 2.00 11.65 -20.64
CA ARG A 99 2.56 10.40 -21.18
C ARG A 99 3.10 9.46 -20.12
N PHE A 100 3.67 9.97 -19.03
CA PHE A 100 4.08 9.14 -17.90
C PHE A 100 2.85 8.58 -17.19
N LEU A 101 1.88 9.42 -16.86
CA LEU A 101 0.65 9.00 -16.17
C LEU A 101 -0.14 7.95 -16.97
N LEU A 102 -0.10 8.04 -18.31
CA LEU A 102 -0.69 7.00 -19.17
C LEU A 102 0.02 5.65 -19.03
N ARG A 103 1.35 5.64 -18.84
CA ARG A 103 2.11 4.40 -18.61
C ARG A 103 1.81 3.82 -17.24
N GLU A 104 1.83 4.66 -16.21
CA GLU A 104 1.46 4.31 -14.84
C GLU A 104 0.06 3.71 -14.80
N LEU A 105 -0.97 4.35 -15.39
CA LEU A 105 -2.32 3.77 -15.47
C LEU A 105 -2.37 2.36 -16.09
N ILE A 106 -1.56 2.09 -17.12
CA ILE A 106 -1.50 0.76 -17.74
C ILE A 106 -0.90 -0.27 -16.78
N GLU A 107 0.10 0.13 -16.00
CA GLU A 107 0.75 -0.70 -14.99
C GLU A 107 -0.20 -0.95 -13.81
N GLU A 108 -0.94 0.08 -13.34
CA GLU A 108 -1.92 -0.06 -12.26
C GLU A 108 -3.09 -1.00 -12.60
N TYR A 109 -3.55 -1.02 -13.86
CA TYR A 109 -4.57 -2.01 -14.26
C TYR A 109 -4.01 -3.44 -14.28
N ARG A 110 -2.73 -3.62 -14.61
CA ARG A 110 -2.06 -4.93 -14.55
C ARG A 110 -1.80 -5.37 -13.11
N HIS A 111 -1.46 -4.44 -12.22
CA HIS A 111 -1.35 -4.70 -10.79
C HIS A 111 -2.68 -5.20 -10.21
N GLN A 112 -3.79 -4.55 -10.56
CA GLN A 112 -5.12 -4.99 -10.14
C GLN A 112 -5.47 -6.40 -10.65
N GLU A 113 -5.18 -6.72 -11.92
CA GLU A 113 -5.36 -8.06 -12.47
C GLU A 113 -4.50 -9.09 -11.75
N MET A 114 -3.22 -8.78 -11.54
CA MET A 114 -2.26 -9.60 -10.81
C MET A 114 -2.72 -9.88 -9.38
N PHE A 115 -3.17 -8.87 -8.63
CA PHE A 115 -3.69 -9.04 -7.28
C PHE A 115 -4.98 -9.86 -7.27
N ALA A 116 -5.87 -9.67 -8.23
CA ALA A 116 -7.08 -10.48 -8.35
C ALA A 116 -6.75 -11.96 -8.57
N GLN A 117 -5.80 -12.26 -9.46
CA GLN A 117 -5.32 -13.62 -9.71
C GLN A 117 -4.63 -14.23 -8.48
N ALA A 118 -3.80 -13.45 -7.78
CA ALA A 118 -3.17 -13.91 -6.54
C ALA A 118 -4.20 -14.21 -5.44
N VAL A 119 -5.22 -13.36 -5.28
CA VAL A 119 -6.33 -13.62 -4.34
C VAL A 119 -7.07 -14.90 -4.70
N GLN A 120 -7.33 -15.15 -5.99
CA GLN A 120 -7.96 -16.38 -6.45
C GLN A 120 -7.08 -17.61 -6.18
N GLN A 121 -5.78 -17.55 -6.49
CA GLN A 121 -4.81 -18.63 -6.24
C GLN A 121 -4.74 -19.03 -4.76
N LEU A 122 -4.98 -18.07 -3.85
CA LEU A 122 -4.98 -18.30 -2.42
C LEU A 122 -6.34 -18.77 -1.86
N ASP A 123 -7.34 -19.03 -2.71
CA ASP A 123 -8.73 -19.24 -2.29
C ASP A 123 -9.20 -18.12 -1.33
N GLY A 124 -8.83 -16.89 -1.69
CA GLY A 124 -9.02 -15.70 -0.87
C GLY A 124 -10.47 -15.21 -0.87
N GLN A 125 -10.94 -14.82 0.31
CA GLN A 125 -12.25 -14.19 0.51
C GLN A 125 -12.06 -12.84 1.23
N PRO A 126 -11.47 -11.82 0.56
CA PRO A 126 -11.17 -10.56 1.22
C PRO A 126 -12.44 -9.88 1.75
N LEU A 127 -12.29 -9.13 2.84
CA LEU A 127 -13.36 -8.38 3.46
C LEU A 127 -13.42 -6.98 2.81
N PRO A 128 -14.59 -6.52 2.34
CA PRO A 128 -14.71 -5.28 1.62
C PRO A 128 -14.38 -4.06 2.50
N PRO A 129 -13.98 -2.93 1.90
CA PRO A 129 -13.84 -1.67 2.64
C PRO A 129 -15.17 -1.29 3.29
N SER A 130 -15.14 -0.70 4.50
CA SER A 130 -16.37 -0.30 5.18
C SER A 130 -17.13 0.80 4.43
N ALA A 131 -18.37 1.09 4.83
CA ALA A 131 -19.13 2.20 4.24
C ALA A 131 -18.39 3.54 4.34
N LEU A 132 -17.76 3.81 5.48
CA LEU A 132 -16.91 4.99 5.66
C LEU A 132 -15.74 4.98 4.68
N HIS A 133 -15.15 3.81 4.43
CA HIS A 133 -14.06 3.71 3.46
C HIS A 133 -14.51 4.08 2.06
N ASN A 134 -15.62 3.51 1.62
CA ASN A 134 -16.19 3.80 0.32
C ASN A 134 -16.57 5.27 0.16
N ILE A 135 -17.17 5.89 1.18
CA ILE A 135 -17.56 7.30 1.14
C ILE A 135 -16.32 8.19 1.03
N ILE A 136 -15.33 8.00 1.90
CA ILE A 136 -14.11 8.81 1.90
C ILE A 136 -13.36 8.63 0.59
N GLY A 137 -13.11 7.39 0.16
CA GLY A 137 -12.36 7.12 -1.08
C GLY A 137 -13.03 7.71 -2.32
N LYS A 138 -14.35 7.58 -2.47
CA LYS A 138 -15.09 8.17 -3.59
C LYS A 138 -15.15 9.70 -3.50
N PHE A 139 -15.26 10.24 -2.28
CA PHE A 139 -15.28 11.67 -2.08
C PHE A 139 -13.92 12.28 -2.43
N THR A 140 -12.82 11.74 -1.91
CA THR A 140 -11.49 12.29 -2.14
C THR A 140 -11.12 12.22 -3.62
N THR A 141 -11.28 11.05 -4.26
CA THR A 141 -11.01 10.88 -5.70
C THR A 141 -11.83 11.79 -6.59
N LYS A 142 -13.02 12.23 -6.14
CA LYS A 142 -13.90 13.14 -6.89
C LYS A 142 -13.61 14.62 -6.63
N TYR A 143 -13.27 15.01 -5.40
CA TYR A 143 -13.30 16.42 -5.01
C TYR A 143 -11.95 16.98 -4.57
N LEU A 144 -10.99 16.16 -4.16
CA LEU A 144 -9.68 16.68 -3.78
C LEU A 144 -8.87 17.12 -5.01
N PRO A 145 -8.13 18.24 -4.92
CA PRO A 145 -7.18 18.63 -5.96
C PRO A 145 -6.02 17.64 -6.08
N ALA A 146 -5.33 17.67 -7.22
CA ALA A 146 -4.33 16.68 -7.61
C ALA A 146 -3.16 16.59 -6.62
N ASP A 147 -2.65 17.73 -6.15
CA ASP A 147 -1.58 17.80 -5.15
C ASP A 147 -1.90 17.00 -3.88
N TYR A 148 -3.12 17.08 -3.35
CA TYR A 148 -3.56 16.30 -2.20
C TYR A 148 -3.68 14.80 -2.50
N LEU A 149 -4.18 14.44 -3.68
CA LEU A 149 -4.34 13.03 -4.05
C LEU A 149 -2.99 12.36 -4.32
N PHE A 150 -2.05 13.05 -4.96
CA PHE A 150 -0.67 12.57 -5.10
C PHE A 150 0.05 12.45 -3.75
N MET A 151 -0.20 13.34 -2.79
CA MET A 151 0.30 13.20 -1.42
C MET A 151 -0.22 11.91 -0.76
N GLY A 152 -1.51 11.62 -0.96
CA GLY A 152 -2.14 10.40 -0.46
C GLY A 152 -1.61 9.15 -1.14
N SER A 153 -1.53 9.11 -2.48
CA SER A 153 -1.08 7.95 -3.23
C SER A 153 0.37 7.59 -2.89
N LEU A 154 1.28 8.57 -2.87
CA LEU A 154 2.68 8.31 -2.50
C LEU A 154 2.81 7.73 -1.08
N ALA A 155 1.95 8.16 -0.15
CA ALA A 155 1.92 7.62 1.20
C ALA A 155 1.49 6.15 1.23
N ILE A 156 0.50 5.76 0.43
CA ILE A 156 0.10 4.36 0.24
C ILE A 156 1.26 3.58 -0.37
N GLU A 157 1.92 4.13 -1.40
CA GLU A 157 3.02 3.43 -2.08
C GLU A 157 4.23 3.14 -1.17
N MET A 158 4.51 4.01 -0.20
CA MET A 158 5.56 3.73 0.78
C MET A 158 5.18 2.58 1.74
N VAL A 159 3.89 2.39 2.03
CA VAL A 159 3.38 1.25 2.80
C VAL A 159 3.41 -0.02 1.97
N THR A 160 2.95 0.04 0.71
CA THR A 160 2.98 -1.09 -0.24
C THR A 160 4.41 -1.59 -0.43
N ASP A 161 5.36 -0.69 -0.67
CA ASP A 161 6.79 -0.98 -0.83
C ASP A 161 7.36 -1.68 0.40
N THR A 162 6.94 -1.28 1.62
CA THR A 162 7.38 -1.94 2.85
C THR A 162 6.92 -3.41 2.89
N TYR A 163 5.62 -3.65 2.66
CA TYR A 163 5.05 -5.01 2.64
C TYR A 163 5.67 -5.87 1.54
N GLY A 164 5.83 -5.29 0.35
CA GLY A 164 6.45 -5.95 -0.80
C GLY A 164 7.91 -6.30 -0.54
N ASN A 165 8.68 -5.40 0.08
CA ASN A 165 10.10 -5.62 0.39
C ASN A 165 10.31 -6.75 1.41
N TYR A 166 9.51 -6.83 2.46
CA TYR A 166 9.58 -7.97 3.38
C TYR A 166 9.21 -9.28 2.70
N SER A 167 8.13 -9.27 1.91
CA SER A 167 7.61 -10.49 1.30
C SER A 167 8.53 -11.03 0.20
N ARG A 168 9.03 -10.19 -0.72
CA ARG A 168 9.87 -10.66 -1.84
C ARG A 168 11.25 -11.18 -1.40
N ARG A 169 11.80 -10.63 -0.30
CA ARG A 169 13.14 -10.95 0.21
C ARG A 169 13.17 -12.19 1.11
N ASP A 170 12.07 -12.51 1.77
CA ASP A 170 11.97 -13.71 2.60
C ASP A 170 11.80 -14.95 1.72
N LYS A 171 12.80 -15.82 1.72
CA LYS A 171 12.79 -17.05 0.91
C LYS A 171 11.77 -18.08 1.39
N GLN A 172 11.23 -17.93 2.60
CA GLN A 172 10.17 -18.80 3.10
C GLN A 172 8.79 -18.40 2.57
N VAL A 173 8.64 -17.20 2.01
CA VAL A 173 7.34 -16.80 1.44
C VAL A 173 7.07 -17.59 0.17
N TYR A 174 5.84 -18.04 0.01
CA TYR A 174 5.35 -18.72 -1.18
C TYR A 174 5.82 -18.01 -2.45
N THR A 175 6.53 -18.74 -3.31
CA THR A 175 7.24 -18.19 -4.47
C THR A 175 6.37 -17.33 -5.40
N VAL A 176 5.09 -17.69 -5.61
CA VAL A 176 4.15 -16.86 -6.38
C VAL A 176 3.97 -15.49 -5.75
N LEU A 177 3.72 -15.41 -4.44
CA LEU A 177 3.56 -14.13 -3.74
C LEU A 177 4.84 -13.31 -3.74
N ARG A 178 6.01 -13.96 -3.60
CA ARG A 178 7.29 -13.26 -3.73
C ARG A 178 7.42 -12.56 -5.07
N LYS A 179 7.00 -13.23 -6.16
CA LYS A 179 7.07 -12.69 -7.52
C LYS A 179 6.00 -11.62 -7.80
N VAL A 180 4.80 -11.76 -7.23
CA VAL A 180 3.77 -10.69 -7.22
C VAL A 180 4.35 -9.41 -6.60
N PHE A 181 4.90 -9.51 -5.40
CA PHE A 181 5.47 -8.36 -4.71
C PHE A 181 6.77 -7.85 -5.35
N GLU A 182 7.55 -8.71 -6.01
CA GLU A 182 8.75 -8.30 -6.74
C GLU A 182 8.40 -7.51 -8.00
N LEU A 183 7.41 -7.96 -8.78
CA LEU A 183 6.92 -7.25 -9.96
C LEU A 183 6.42 -5.86 -9.57
N HIS A 184 5.45 -5.81 -8.65
CA HIS A 184 4.86 -4.56 -8.14
C HIS A 184 5.96 -3.58 -7.69
N ASN A 185 6.93 -4.07 -6.90
CA ASN A 185 8.04 -3.25 -6.43
C ASN A 185 8.91 -2.63 -7.54
N ILE A 186 9.15 -3.37 -8.63
CA ILE A 186 9.96 -2.87 -9.74
C ILE A 186 9.24 -1.75 -10.49
N GLU A 187 7.92 -1.87 -10.66
CA GLU A 187 7.11 -0.86 -11.35
C GLU A 187 6.88 0.37 -10.46
N GLU A 188 6.47 0.17 -9.20
CA GLU A 188 6.25 1.25 -8.23
C GLU A 188 7.49 2.09 -7.95
N GLY A 189 8.69 1.51 -8.08
CA GLY A 189 9.93 2.27 -7.99
C GLY A 189 9.95 3.49 -8.94
N ARG A 190 9.34 3.37 -10.13
CA ARG A 190 9.22 4.48 -11.09
C ARG A 190 8.13 5.45 -10.69
N HIS A 191 6.96 4.96 -10.26
CA HIS A 191 5.82 5.78 -9.84
C HIS A 191 6.21 6.67 -8.64
N ILE A 192 6.92 6.10 -7.66
CA ILE A 192 7.45 6.81 -6.50
C ILE A 192 8.42 7.92 -6.91
N VAL A 193 9.37 7.64 -7.82
CA VAL A 193 10.34 8.64 -8.29
C VAL A 193 9.62 9.79 -8.99
N PHE A 194 8.72 9.47 -9.92
CA PHE A 194 7.95 10.47 -10.64
C PHE A 194 7.10 11.33 -9.69
N THR A 195 6.33 10.68 -8.82
CA THR A 195 5.41 11.35 -7.89
C THR A 195 6.16 12.24 -6.90
N LYS A 196 7.33 11.81 -6.39
CA LYS A 196 8.18 12.68 -5.56
C LYS A 196 8.61 13.94 -6.32
N GLY A 197 9.09 13.78 -7.55
CA GLY A 197 9.50 14.90 -8.40
C GLY A 197 8.34 15.86 -8.75
N LEU A 198 7.13 15.34 -8.89
CA LEU A 198 5.91 16.15 -9.07
C LEU A 198 5.56 16.92 -7.78
N LEU A 199 5.57 16.24 -6.64
CA LEU A 199 5.23 16.81 -5.33
C LEU A 199 6.23 17.84 -4.82
N GLU A 200 7.50 17.78 -5.25
CA GLU A 200 8.48 18.84 -4.99
C GLU A 200 8.00 20.22 -5.49
N ARG A 201 7.36 20.27 -6.66
CA ARG A 201 6.81 21.52 -7.22
C ARG A 201 5.71 22.07 -6.31
N PHE A 202 4.80 21.20 -5.87
CA PHE A 202 3.70 21.58 -4.99
C PHE A 202 4.14 21.95 -3.57
N THR A 203 5.22 21.35 -3.07
CA THR A 203 5.70 21.59 -1.70
C THR A 203 6.62 22.80 -1.61
N ALA A 204 7.38 23.12 -2.67
CA ALA A 204 8.19 24.33 -2.76
C ALA A 204 7.36 25.61 -2.58
N GLU A 205 6.15 25.63 -3.14
CA GLU A 205 5.21 26.76 -3.06
C GLU A 205 4.28 26.70 -1.83
N ALA A 206 4.30 25.60 -1.08
CA ALA A 206 3.37 25.39 0.02
C ALA A 206 3.74 26.24 1.24
N GLY A 207 2.89 27.20 1.59
CA GLY A 207 2.95 27.91 2.88
C GLY A 207 2.52 27.03 4.06
N TYR A 208 2.59 27.58 5.27
CA TYR A 208 2.29 26.87 6.52
C TYR A 208 0.95 26.11 6.51
N LEU A 209 -0.14 26.76 6.10
CA LEU A 209 -1.47 26.15 6.07
C LEU A 209 -1.57 25.00 5.05
N LYS A 210 -0.94 25.17 3.88
CA LYS A 210 -0.94 24.15 2.82
C LYS A 210 -0.16 22.91 3.26
N ARG A 211 1.01 23.09 3.88
CA ARG A 211 1.80 22.01 4.49
C ARG A 211 1.02 21.30 5.60
N THR A 212 0.33 22.05 6.46
CA THR A 212 -0.56 21.47 7.48
C THR A 212 -1.61 20.56 6.84
N ALA A 213 -2.27 21.03 5.78
CA ALA A 213 -3.30 20.27 5.09
C ALA A 213 -2.75 19.01 4.41
N TYR A 214 -1.60 19.09 3.71
CA TYR A 214 -0.93 17.91 3.15
C TYR A 214 -0.58 16.88 4.23
N SER A 215 -0.07 17.35 5.37
CA SER A 215 0.33 16.47 6.48
C SER A 215 -0.87 15.71 7.04
N PHE A 216 -2.03 16.36 7.17
CA PHE A 216 -3.26 15.70 7.56
C PHE A 216 -3.78 14.74 6.49
N VAL A 217 -3.67 15.07 5.20
CA VAL A 217 -4.06 14.13 4.14
C VAL A 217 -3.23 12.86 4.20
N VAL A 218 -1.90 12.99 4.30
CA VAL A 218 -1.01 11.83 4.46
C VAL A 218 -1.36 11.04 5.72
N LEU A 219 -1.50 11.71 6.87
CA LEU A 219 -1.85 11.10 8.15
C LEU A 219 -3.14 10.28 8.07
N PHE A 220 -4.22 10.90 7.60
CA PHE A 220 -5.53 10.26 7.56
C PHE A 220 -5.58 9.14 6.53
N ASN A 221 -4.89 9.31 5.41
CA ASN A 221 -4.81 8.28 4.38
C ASN A 221 -4.11 7.00 4.91
N ILE A 222 -2.99 7.15 5.60
CA ILE A 222 -2.28 6.01 6.23
C ILE A 222 -3.09 5.40 7.37
N TYR A 223 -3.68 6.26 8.23
CA TYR A 223 -4.52 5.80 9.33
C TYR A 223 -5.66 4.91 8.80
N PHE A 224 -6.29 5.36 7.73
CA PHE A 224 -7.38 4.68 7.07
C PHE A 224 -6.94 3.36 6.43
N LEU A 225 -5.87 3.38 5.63
CA LEU A 225 -5.28 2.18 5.01
C LEU A 225 -4.97 1.11 6.06
N ARG A 226 -4.34 1.48 7.17
CA ARG A 226 -4.02 0.58 8.28
C ARG A 226 -5.25 -0.15 8.82
N THR A 227 -6.42 0.51 8.86
CA THR A 227 -7.65 -0.16 9.35
C THR A 227 -8.23 -1.20 8.40
N MET A 228 -7.68 -1.35 7.19
CA MET A 228 -8.16 -2.30 6.19
C MET A 228 -7.50 -3.68 6.27
N TYR A 229 -6.32 -3.82 6.87
CA TYR A 229 -5.51 -5.05 6.74
C TYR A 229 -5.84 -6.15 7.74
N VAL A 230 -6.08 -5.79 9.00
CA VAL A 230 -6.38 -6.74 10.07
C VAL A 230 -7.85 -6.58 10.43
N LYS A 231 -8.61 -7.68 10.35
CA LYS A 231 -10.06 -7.72 10.53
C LYS A 231 -10.43 -8.83 11.49
N GLU A 232 -11.50 -8.63 12.27
CA GLU A 232 -11.96 -9.58 13.28
C GLU A 232 -12.35 -10.92 12.65
N GLU A 233 -13.01 -10.87 11.49
CA GLU A 233 -13.52 -12.04 10.78
C GLU A 233 -12.40 -12.97 10.28
N ILE A 234 -11.16 -12.49 10.19
CA ILE A 234 -10.00 -13.35 9.89
C ILE A 234 -9.76 -14.33 11.04
N PHE A 235 -9.92 -13.89 12.30
CA PHE A 235 -9.72 -14.72 13.48
C PHE A 235 -10.84 -15.75 13.63
N ASP A 236 -12.07 -15.40 13.25
CA ASP A 236 -13.19 -16.35 13.17
C ASP A 236 -12.91 -17.48 12.18
N ARG A 237 -12.40 -17.14 10.99
CA ARG A 237 -12.14 -18.11 9.91
C ARG A 237 -11.09 -19.16 10.26
N ILE A 238 -10.15 -18.82 11.14
CA ILE A 238 -9.10 -19.75 11.61
C ILE A 238 -9.48 -20.49 12.90
N GLY A 239 -10.74 -20.35 13.35
CA GLY A 239 -11.29 -21.13 14.46
C GLY A 239 -10.72 -20.75 15.83
N ILE A 240 -10.30 -19.49 16.03
CA ILE A 240 -9.87 -19.00 17.33
C ILE A 240 -11.08 -18.75 18.23
N LEU A 241 -11.05 -19.33 19.44
CA LEU A 241 -12.04 -19.02 20.48
C LEU A 241 -11.84 -17.58 20.99
N ASN A 242 -12.93 -16.87 21.26
CA ASN A 242 -12.92 -15.46 21.66
C ASN A 242 -12.17 -14.55 20.64
N SER A 243 -12.52 -14.72 19.36
CA SER A 243 -11.95 -13.97 18.24
C SER A 243 -11.96 -12.45 18.47
N ASP A 244 -12.99 -11.89 19.09
CA ASP A 244 -13.06 -10.45 19.41
C ASP A 244 -11.89 -9.99 20.30
N ALA A 245 -11.58 -10.78 21.34
CA ALA A 245 -10.56 -10.46 22.32
C ALA A 245 -9.16 -10.63 21.73
N VAL A 246 -8.99 -11.63 20.86
CA VAL A 246 -7.76 -11.84 20.11
C VAL A 246 -7.55 -10.75 19.08
N TYR A 247 -8.59 -10.38 18.32
CA TYR A 247 -8.55 -9.29 17.35
C TYR A 247 -8.14 -7.97 18.00
N LYS A 248 -8.72 -7.60 19.16
CA LYS A 248 -8.33 -6.38 19.88
C LYS A 248 -6.84 -6.36 20.21
N GLN A 249 -6.29 -7.48 20.68
CA GLN A 249 -4.86 -7.61 20.97
C GLN A 249 -4.01 -7.57 19.69
N ALA A 250 -4.43 -8.31 18.67
CA ALA A 250 -3.80 -8.37 17.35
C ALA A 250 -3.72 -6.98 16.73
N PHE A 251 -4.81 -6.21 16.77
CA PHE A 251 -4.87 -4.88 16.20
C PHE A 251 -3.94 -3.90 16.92
N ILE A 252 -3.81 -3.99 18.25
CA ILE A 252 -2.85 -3.18 19.01
C ILE A 252 -1.41 -3.53 18.62
N ASN A 253 -1.07 -4.82 18.57
CA ASN A 253 0.26 -5.28 18.17
C ASN A 253 0.58 -4.89 16.72
N TYR A 254 -0.37 -5.09 15.82
CA TYR A 254 -0.29 -4.67 14.42
C TYR A 254 -0.04 -3.17 14.29
N LYS A 255 -0.75 -2.29 15.03
CA LYS A 255 -0.49 -0.85 15.01
C LYS A 255 0.95 -0.51 15.38
N GLN A 256 1.50 -1.16 16.42
CA GLN A 256 2.88 -0.95 16.85
C GLN A 256 3.89 -1.43 15.81
N LYS A 257 3.66 -2.62 15.23
CA LYS A 257 4.48 -3.14 14.12
C LYS A 257 4.42 -2.25 12.89
N PHE A 258 3.22 -1.79 12.52
CA PHE A 258 3.01 -0.87 11.41
C PHE A 258 3.77 0.43 11.64
N ALA A 259 3.67 1.03 12.84
CA ALA A 259 4.41 2.23 13.19
C ALA A 259 5.93 2.04 13.09
N LYS A 260 6.43 0.90 13.58
CA LYS A 260 7.86 0.55 13.55
C LYS A 260 8.39 0.29 12.15
N ASN A 261 7.63 -0.41 11.32
CA ASN A 261 8.13 -0.98 10.08
C ASN A 261 7.75 -0.17 8.84
N CYS A 262 6.60 0.52 8.84
CA CYS A 262 6.03 1.17 7.63
C CYS A 262 6.14 2.69 7.64
N LEU A 263 6.33 3.34 8.80
CA LEU A 263 6.25 4.81 8.88
C LEU A 263 7.56 5.53 8.60
N GLN A 264 8.71 4.86 8.58
CA GLN A 264 10.00 5.55 8.47
C GLN A 264 10.08 6.43 7.21
N ASN A 265 9.90 5.82 6.03
CA ASN A 265 9.98 6.53 4.75
C ASN A 265 8.94 7.66 4.64
N ILE A 266 7.76 7.43 5.22
CA ILE A 266 6.67 8.40 5.25
C ILE A 266 7.04 9.59 6.13
N VAL A 267 7.60 9.33 7.32
CA VAL A 267 8.04 10.37 8.24
C VAL A 267 9.13 11.22 7.60
N GLU A 268 10.12 10.57 6.97
CA GLU A 268 11.17 11.27 6.22
C GLU A 268 10.59 12.11 5.08
N PHE A 269 9.61 11.58 4.34
CA PHE A 269 8.91 12.30 3.29
C PHE A 269 8.15 13.52 3.82
N VAL A 270 7.33 13.39 4.87
CA VAL A 270 6.57 14.51 5.43
C VAL A 270 7.49 15.56 6.08
N GLN A 271 8.61 15.12 6.64
CA GLN A 271 9.63 16.00 7.22
C GLN A 271 10.35 16.82 6.15
N SER A 272 10.58 16.28 4.95
CA SER A 272 11.37 16.93 3.89
C SER A 272 10.80 18.28 3.43
N TRP A 273 9.47 18.43 3.49
CA TRP A 273 8.77 19.67 3.17
C TRP A 273 8.20 20.39 4.41
N GLY A 274 8.57 19.96 5.62
CA GLY A 274 8.20 20.62 6.87
C GLY A 274 6.74 20.42 7.28
N GLY A 275 6.16 19.25 7.02
CA GLY A 275 4.79 18.89 7.39
C GLY A 275 4.53 18.69 8.88
N TYR A 276 5.58 18.66 9.70
CA TYR A 276 5.50 18.52 11.15
C TYR A 276 5.58 19.85 11.87
N ASN A 277 4.42 20.48 12.04
CA ASN A 277 4.26 21.75 12.74
C ASN A 277 3.42 21.59 14.03
N THR A 278 3.17 22.69 14.71
CA THR A 278 2.43 22.73 15.98
C THR A 278 1.02 22.14 15.88
N LEU A 279 0.40 22.17 14.69
CA LEU A 279 -0.95 21.64 14.48
C LEU A 279 -0.96 20.15 14.13
N THR A 280 0.15 19.58 13.64
CA THR A 280 0.16 18.22 13.08
C THR A 280 0.89 17.21 13.94
N ARG A 281 1.98 17.58 14.63
CA ARG A 281 2.83 16.61 15.38
C ARG A 281 2.07 15.79 16.40
N TRP A 282 1.16 16.41 17.15
CA TRP A 282 0.38 15.70 18.16
C TRP A 282 -0.51 14.60 17.52
N ALA A 283 -1.10 14.88 16.36
CA ALA A 283 -1.99 13.96 15.67
C ALA A 283 -1.21 12.76 15.10
N TRP A 284 -0.01 12.99 14.55
CA TRP A 284 0.90 11.94 14.11
C TRP A 284 1.36 11.02 15.24
N ARG A 285 1.72 11.60 16.39
CA ARG A 285 2.06 10.83 17.59
C ARG A 285 0.86 10.03 18.11
N TRP A 286 -0.33 10.62 18.12
CA TRP A 286 -1.51 10.00 18.74
C TRP A 286 -2.21 8.96 17.85
N LEU A 287 -2.34 9.22 16.55
CA LEU A 287 -3.06 8.33 15.63
C LEU A 287 -2.16 7.24 15.04
N LEU A 288 -0.89 7.54 14.77
CA LEU A 288 0.03 6.64 14.07
C LEU A 288 1.22 6.17 14.94
N ASP A 289 1.33 6.61 16.19
CA ASP A 289 2.50 6.32 17.05
C ASP A 289 3.83 6.75 16.40
N ALA A 290 3.80 7.80 15.57
CA ALA A 290 4.96 8.29 14.83
C ALA A 290 5.95 9.04 15.74
N LYS A 291 7.26 8.89 15.47
CA LYS A 291 8.35 9.55 16.19
C LYS A 291 8.77 10.87 15.51
N VAL A 292 8.00 11.94 15.73
CA VAL A 292 8.13 13.28 15.08
C VAL A 292 7.98 14.45 16.05
#